data_AF-A0A6A2XWQ8-F1
#
_entry.id   AF-A0A6A2XWQ8-F1
#
_cell.length_a   1.000
_cell.length_b   1.000
_cell.length_c   1.000
_cell.angle_alpha   90.00
_cell.angle_beta   90.00
_cell.angle_gamma   90.00
#
_symmetry.space_group_name_H-M   'P 1'
#
loop_
_entity.id
_entity.type
_entity.pdbx_description
1 polymer ?
#
loop_
_entity_poly.entity_id
_entity_poly.type
_entity_poly.pdbx_seq_one_letter_code
_entity_poly.pdbx_strand_id
1 'polypeptide(L)'
;MSPSTASAICVQAPAEKGFSSFAIDFLMGGVSDAVSKTAAAPIERVKLLIQNQDEMIKTSRLSEPYKGIGDCFKRTIKDEGFVSLWRGSTANVIRYFPT
;
A
#
# COMPACT_ATOMS: atom_id res chain seq x y z
N MET A 1 -39.35 -21.26 -41.17
CA MET A 1 -39.18 -21.12 -39.71
C MET A 1 -37.91 -21.88 -39.34
N SER A 2 -36.77 -21.19 -39.23
CA SER A 2 -35.48 -21.81 -38.86
C SER A 2 -35.34 -21.88 -37.34
N PRO A 3 -34.84 -22.99 -36.78
CA PRO A 3 -34.60 -23.11 -35.35
C PRO A 3 -33.37 -22.27 -34.97
N SER A 4 -33.54 -21.43 -33.95
CA SER A 4 -32.48 -20.61 -33.34
C SER A 4 -31.55 -21.50 -32.53
N THR A 5 -30.29 -21.57 -32.94
CA THR A 5 -29.21 -22.31 -32.28
C THR A 5 -28.89 -21.63 -30.95
N ALA A 6 -29.47 -22.12 -29.84
CA ALA A 6 -29.08 -21.71 -28.50
C ALA A 6 -27.63 -22.17 -28.25
N SER A 7 -26.69 -21.23 -28.38
CA SER A 7 -25.29 -21.46 -28.02
C SER A 7 -25.19 -21.66 -26.52
N ALA A 8 -24.98 -22.89 -26.08
CA ALA A 8 -24.68 -23.20 -24.70
C ALA A 8 -23.35 -22.52 -24.33
N ILE A 9 -23.41 -21.43 -23.56
CA ILE A 9 -22.26 -20.92 -22.81
C ILE A 9 -22.03 -21.94 -21.70
N CYS A 10 -21.30 -23.02 -22.02
CA CYS A 10 -20.74 -23.89 -21.01
C CYS A 10 -19.67 -23.08 -20.27
N VAL A 11 -20.06 -22.52 -19.11
CA VAL A 11 -19.10 -22.09 -18.10
C VAL A 11 -18.31 -23.34 -17.71
N GLN A 12 -17.09 -23.46 -18.22
CA GLN A 12 -16.13 -24.47 -17.79
C GLN A 12 -16.01 -24.37 -16.27
N ALA A 13 -16.46 -25.40 -15.55
CA ALA A 13 -16.24 -25.51 -14.12
C ALA A 13 -14.72 -25.43 -13.88
N PRO A 14 -14.24 -24.57 -12.96
CA PRO A 14 -12.81 -24.44 -12.73
C PRO A 14 -12.26 -25.80 -12.29
N ALA A 15 -11.34 -26.34 -13.09
CA ALA A 15 -10.63 -27.58 -12.80
C ALA A 15 -10.05 -27.52 -11.38
N GLU A 16 -10.07 -28.64 -10.67
CA GLU A 16 -9.57 -28.72 -9.29
C GLU A 16 -8.12 -28.20 -9.23
N LYS A 17 -7.95 -26.98 -8.72
CA LYS A 17 -6.63 -26.40 -8.47
C LYS A 17 -6.03 -27.20 -7.32
N GLY A 18 -5.20 -28.18 -7.63
CA GLY A 18 -4.42 -28.91 -6.63
C GLY A 18 -3.66 -27.94 -5.72
N PHE A 19 -3.27 -28.39 -4.52
CA PHE A 19 -2.63 -27.56 -3.49
C PHE A 19 -1.46 -26.69 -4.01
N SER A 20 -0.73 -27.18 -5.01
CA SER A 20 0.34 -26.42 -5.68
C SER A 20 -0.16 -25.18 -6.43
N SER A 21 -1.31 -25.26 -7.08
CA SER A 21 -1.94 -24.13 -7.79
C SER A 21 -2.51 -23.10 -6.79
N PHE A 22 -3.08 -23.54 -5.67
CA PHE A 22 -3.45 -22.65 -4.55
C PHE A 22 -2.23 -21.93 -3.96
N ALA A 23 -1.13 -22.65 -3.72
CA ALA A 23 0.10 -22.05 -3.20
C ALA A 23 0.66 -20.99 -4.16
N ILE A 24 0.60 -21.24 -5.46
CA ILE A 24 0.99 -20.25 -6.49
C ILE A 24 0.05 -19.05 -6.46
N ASP A 25 -1.27 -19.24 -6.47
CA ASP A 25 -2.22 -18.12 -6.40
C ASP A 25 -2.06 -17.32 -5.11
N PHE A 26 -1.78 -17.98 -3.98
CA PHE A 26 -1.52 -17.32 -2.70
C PHE A 26 -0.22 -16.51 -2.73
N LEU A 27 0.86 -17.06 -3.28
CA LEU A 27 2.12 -16.33 -3.44
C LEU A 27 1.97 -15.16 -4.42
N MET A 28 1.28 -15.35 -5.55
CA MET A 28 1.00 -14.28 -6.50
C MET A 28 0.12 -13.19 -5.88
N GLY A 29 -0.90 -13.57 -5.10
CA GLY A 29 -1.73 -12.66 -4.32
C GLY A 29 -0.90 -11.89 -3.29
N GLY A 30 -0.02 -12.58 -2.56
CA GLY A 30 0.89 -11.97 -1.59
C GLY A 30 1.85 -10.97 -2.22
N VAL A 31 2.45 -11.30 -3.38
CA VAL A 31 3.32 -10.39 -4.12
C VAL A 31 2.54 -9.20 -4.67
N SER A 32 1.36 -9.42 -5.23
CA SER A 32 0.48 -8.34 -5.71
C SER A 32 0.07 -7.37 -4.60
N ASP A 33 -0.26 -7.90 -3.42
CA ASP A 33 -0.58 -7.09 -2.24
C ASP A 33 0.65 -6.34 -1.73
N ALA A 34 1.82 -6.98 -1.68
CA ALA A 34 3.08 -6.34 -1.30
C ALA A 34 3.44 -5.19 -2.24
N VAL A 35 3.31 -5.36 -3.55
CA VAL A 35 3.56 -4.30 -4.54
C VAL A 35 2.53 -3.18 -4.42
N SER A 36 1.24 -3.50 -4.23
CA SER A 36 0.20 -2.50 -4.03
C SER A 36 0.41 -1.67 -2.76
N LYS A 37 0.74 -2.32 -1.64
CA LYS A 37 1.10 -1.65 -0.38
C LYS A 37 2.37 -0.81 -0.53
N THR A 38 3.33 -1.29 -1.32
CA THR A 38 4.54 -0.53 -1.63
C THR A 38 4.18 0.74 -2.40
N ALA A 39 3.35 0.67 -3.43
CA ALA A 39 2.92 1.84 -4.19
C ALA A 39 2.08 2.84 -3.35
N ALA A 40 1.28 2.33 -2.40
CA ALA A 40 0.42 3.14 -1.54
C ALA A 40 1.15 3.76 -0.32
N ALA A 41 2.22 3.13 0.17
CA ALA A 41 3.00 3.57 1.33
C ALA A 41 3.41 5.06 1.33
N PRO A 42 3.91 5.65 0.23
CA PRO A 42 4.30 7.07 0.23
C PRO A 42 3.11 8.01 0.44
N ILE A 43 1.94 7.69 -0.13
CA ILE A 43 0.73 8.53 -0.02
C ILE A 43 0.16 8.46 1.40
N GLU A 44 0.10 7.26 1.97
CA GLU A 44 -0.37 7.05 3.33
C GLU A 44 0.53 7.74 4.35
N ARG A 45 1.85 7.71 4.15
CA ARG A 45 2.80 8.44 5.02
C ARG A 45 2.61 9.94 4.97
N VAL A 46 2.41 10.53 3.78
CA VAL A 46 2.19 11.98 3.68
C VAL A 46 0.88 12.39 4.31
N LYS A 47 -0.16 11.57 4.19
CA LYS A 47 -1.42 11.79 4.92
C LYS A 47 -1.20 11.82 6.43
N LEU A 48 -0.45 10.86 6.98
CA LEU A 48 -0.13 10.81 8.40
C LEU A 48 0.72 12.00 8.87
N LEU A 49 1.69 12.45 8.08
CA LEU A 49 2.52 13.62 8.41
C LEU A 49 1.70 14.92 8.46
N ILE A 50 0.75 15.08 7.53
CA ILE A 50 -0.16 16.23 7.53
C ILE A 50 -1.15 16.14 8.68
N GLN A 51 -1.71 14.96 8.96
CA GLN A 51 -2.62 14.78 10.10
C GLN A 51 -1.93 15.00 11.45
N ASN A 52 -0.66 14.60 11.57
CA ASN A 52 0.12 14.76 12.80
C ASN A 52 0.92 16.09 12.84
N GLN A 53 0.73 16.99 11.87
CA GLN A 53 1.51 18.23 11.80
C GLN A 53 1.37 19.08 13.08
N ASP A 54 0.18 19.09 13.67
CA ASP A 54 -0.10 19.86 14.90
C ASP A 54 0.71 19.31 16.08
N GLU A 55 0.82 17.99 16.20
CA GLU A 55 1.63 17.32 17.23
C GLU A 55 3.14 17.53 16.97
N MET A 56 3.56 17.55 15.70
CA MET A 56 4.95 17.81 15.34
C MET A 56 5.39 19.26 15.63
N ILE A 57 4.48 20.22 15.44
CA ILE A 57 4.72 21.63 15.80
C ILE A 57 4.82 21.79 17.32
N LYS A 58 3.91 21.15 18.09
CA LYS A 58 3.98 21.13 19.57
C LYS A 58 5.29 20.55 20.10
N THR A 59 5.84 19.55 19.42
CA THR A 59 7.09 18.88 19.81
C THR A 59 8.35 19.59 19.28
N SER A 60 8.22 20.77 18.65
CA SER A 60 9.33 21.48 17.98
C SER A 60 10.05 20.65 16.90
N ARG A 61 9.40 19.59 16.39
CA ARG A 61 9.88 18.76 15.28
C ARG A 61 9.60 19.41 13.92
N LEU A 62 8.62 20.30 13.84
CA LEU A 62 8.27 21.08 12.66
C LEU A 62 8.30 22.57 13.01
N SER A 63 9.10 23.36 12.30
CA SER A 63 9.17 24.82 12.49
C SER A 63 8.04 25.57 11.79
N GLU A 64 7.44 24.97 10.75
CA GLU A 64 6.38 25.58 9.94
C GLU A 64 5.38 24.51 9.49
N PRO A 65 4.06 24.79 9.51
CA PRO A 65 3.05 23.88 9.00
C PRO A 65 3.24 23.61 7.50
N TYR A 66 2.85 22.43 7.04
CA TYR A 66 2.96 22.07 5.63
C TYR A 66 1.98 22.90 4.80
N LYS A 67 2.47 23.55 3.73
CA LYS A 67 1.61 24.34 2.82
C LYS A 67 0.67 23.47 1.97
N GLY A 68 0.94 22.17 1.88
CA GLY A 68 0.12 21.20 1.15
C GLY A 68 0.81 19.84 1.01
N ILE A 69 0.15 18.93 0.29
CA ILE A 69 0.58 17.54 0.12
C ILE A 69 1.94 17.44 -0.59
N GLY A 70 2.13 18.20 -1.68
CA GLY A 70 3.38 18.22 -2.44
C GLY A 70 4.56 18.85 -1.69
N ASP A 71 4.29 19.86 -0.85
CA ASP A 71 5.30 20.49 0.00
C ASP A 71 5.80 19.52 1.08
N CYS A 72 4.86 18.83 1.74
CA CYS A 72 5.17 17.76 2.69
C CYS A 72 6.00 16.64 2.04
N PHE A 73 5.60 16.19 0.85
CA PHE A 73 6.33 15.16 0.10
C PHE A 73 7.77 15.58 -0.20
N LYS A 74 7.95 16.81 -0.71
CA LYS A 74 9.26 17.35 -1.09
C LYS A 74 10.17 17.57 0.12
N ARG A 75 9.66 18.13 1.23
CA ARG A 75 10.40 18.29 2.48
C ARG A 75 10.80 16.94 3.05
N THR A 76 9.86 15.98 3.13
CA THR A 76 10.14 14.64 3.65
C THR A 76 11.23 13.92 2.86
N ILE A 77 11.20 13.99 1.52
CA ILE A 77 12.26 13.42 0.69
C ILE A 77 13.59 14.14 0.91
N LYS A 78 13.58 15.47 1.05
CA LYS A 78 14.79 16.26 1.23
C LYS A 78 15.45 16.02 2.59
N ASP A 79 14.65 15.92 3.65
CA ASP A 79 15.12 15.82 5.03
C ASP A 79 15.41 14.38 5.44
N GLU A 80 14.58 13.41 5.03
CA GLU A 80 14.73 12.00 5.44
C GLU A 80 15.14 11.06 4.28
N GLY A 81 15.04 11.50 3.02
CA GLY A 81 15.36 10.69 1.83
C GLY A 81 14.17 9.96 1.21
N PHE A 82 14.28 9.52 -0.05
CA PHE A 82 13.18 8.85 -0.77
C PHE A 82 12.76 7.51 -0.13
N VAL A 83 13.71 6.78 0.45
CA VAL A 83 13.47 5.50 1.13
C VAL A 83 12.72 5.68 2.46
N SER A 84 12.76 6.89 3.05
CA SER A 84 12.04 7.18 4.30
C SER A 84 10.53 7.08 4.14
N LEU A 85 10.02 7.28 2.91
CA LEU A 85 8.60 7.20 2.59
C LEU A 85 8.04 5.80 2.84
N TRP A 86 8.87 4.76 2.68
CA TRP A 86 8.54 3.37 2.98
C TRP A 86 8.81 2.97 4.43
N ARG A 87 9.43 3.83 5.23
CA ARG A 87 9.87 3.53 6.60
C ARG A 87 8.72 3.45 7.61
N GLY A 88 7.47 3.64 7.17
CA GLY A 88 6.26 3.49 7.99
C GLY A 88 5.97 2.04 8.45
N SER A 89 6.29 1.02 7.64
CA SER A 89 6.13 -0.38 8.06
C SER A 89 7.22 -0.82 9.04
N THR A 90 8.47 -0.41 8.83
CA THR A 90 9.59 -0.82 9.69
C THR A 90 9.66 -0.03 11.00
N ALA A 91 9.30 1.25 11.02
CA ALA A 91 9.36 2.07 12.23
C ALA A 91 8.33 1.64 13.29
N ASN A 92 7.16 1.13 12.89
CA ASN A 92 6.18 0.59 13.84
C ASN A 92 6.65 -0.73 14.46
N VAL A 93 7.28 -1.62 13.68
CA VAL A 93 7.88 -2.87 14.17
C VAL A 93 9.07 -2.59 15.10
N ILE A 94 9.96 -1.66 14.74
CA ILE A 94 11.10 -1.27 15.60
C ILE A 94 10.62 -0.60 16.89
N ARG A 95 9.53 0.17 16.87
CA ARG A 95 8.96 0.76 18.09
C ARG A 95 8.26 -0.28 18.97
N TYR A 96 7.73 -1.36 18.40
CA TYR A 96 7.19 -2.49 19.14
C TYR A 96 8.27 -3.47 19.64
N PHE A 97 9.51 -3.36 19.16
CA PHE A 97 10.60 -4.29 19.48
C PHE A 97 11.44 -3.97 20.72
N PRO A 98 11.11 -2.94 21.53
CA PRO A 98 11.51 -2.98 22.93
C PRO A 98 10.38 -2.51 23.87
N THR A 99 9.46 -3.43 24.15
CA THR A 99 8.77 -3.59 25.44
C THR A 99 8.69 -5.09 25.73
#